data_AF-A0A5C5XYB0-F1
#
_entry.id   AF-A0A5C5XYB0-F1
#
_cell.length_a   1.000
_cell.length_b   1.000
_cell.length_c   1.000
_cell.angle_alpha   90.00
_cell.angle_beta   90.00
_cell.angle_gamma   90.00
#
_symmetry.space_group_name_H-M   'P 1'
#
loop_
_entity.id
_entity.type
_entity.pdbx_description
1 polymer ?
#
loop_
_entity_poly.entity_id
_entity_poly.type
_entity_poly.pdbx_seq_one_letter_code
_entity_poly.pdbx_strand_id
1 'polypeptide(L)'
;MVAHFSKAANHYPVVTLVDGQQCEVDRDGIRDRQRSTRPPTREEVKTAARWLFNRAIAIKTPTISSYTAKHAAERYCRSYIPNGAMIVAADRLGICQRLAHWNSLNTKIAISRRGFRLLPESTMHHEECSR
;
A
#
# COMPACT_ATOMS: atom_id res chain seq x y z
N MET A 1 -25.40 8.45 35.34
CA MET A 1 -25.05 7.23 34.59
C MET A 1 -24.33 7.67 33.32
N VAL A 2 -23.00 7.56 33.30
CA VAL A 2 -22.19 7.91 32.12
C VAL A 2 -22.15 6.66 31.24
N ALA A 3 -22.73 6.74 30.05
CA ALA A 3 -22.66 5.66 29.07
C ALA A 3 -21.20 5.44 28.67
N HIS A 4 -20.61 4.32 29.12
CA HIS A 4 -19.37 3.82 28.57
C HIS A 4 -19.62 3.40 27.12
N PHE A 5 -19.31 4.29 26.18
CA PHE A 5 -19.17 3.91 24.79
C PHE A 5 -17.98 2.95 24.69
N SER A 6 -18.28 1.67 24.56
CA SER A 6 -17.30 0.65 24.17
C SER A 6 -16.67 1.11 22.85
N LYS A 7 -15.37 1.45 22.86
CA LYS A 7 -14.59 1.69 21.64
C LYS A 7 -14.74 0.42 20.80
N ALA A 8 -15.49 0.48 19.71
CA ALA A 8 -15.49 -0.58 18.71
C ALA A 8 -14.02 -0.95 18.43
N ALA A 9 -13.69 -2.24 18.62
CA ALA A 9 -12.36 -2.74 18.30
C ALA A 9 -12.14 -2.49 16.80
N ASN A 10 -11.34 -1.48 16.47
CA ASN A 10 -10.94 -1.23 15.09
C ASN A 10 -10.08 -2.42 14.66
N HIS A 11 -10.71 -3.41 14.02
CA HIS A 11 -10.00 -4.56 13.47
C HIS A 11 -9.15 -4.08 12.30
N TYR A 12 -7.83 -4.04 12.51
CA TYR A 12 -6.87 -3.72 11.46
C TYR A 12 -6.72 -4.93 10.52
N PRO A 13 -6.65 -4.73 9.20
CA PRO A 13 -6.29 -5.80 8.28
C PRO A 13 -4.90 -6.33 8.62
N VAL A 14 -4.76 -7.66 8.60
CA VAL A 14 -3.49 -8.35 8.76
C VAL A 14 -3.03 -8.82 7.38
N VAL A 15 -1.75 -8.60 7.07
CA VAL A 15 -1.11 -9.10 5.85
C VAL A 15 -0.01 -10.09 6.19
N THR A 16 0.26 -11.01 5.27
CA THR A 16 1.34 -12.00 5.44
C THR A 16 2.52 -11.66 4.54
N LEU A 17 3.70 -11.53 5.13
CA LEU A 17 4.94 -11.26 4.41
C LEU A 17 5.59 -12.57 3.92
N VAL A 18 6.56 -12.45 3.01
CA VAL A 18 7.26 -13.61 2.42
C VAL A 18 8.00 -14.49 3.44
N ASP A 19 8.34 -13.97 4.61
CA ASP A 19 8.96 -14.71 5.72
C ASP A 19 7.93 -15.34 6.67
N GLY A 20 6.64 -15.25 6.35
CA GLY A 20 5.54 -15.73 7.18
C GLY A 20 5.15 -14.77 8.30
N GLN A 21 5.84 -13.63 8.45
CA GLN A 21 5.46 -12.64 9.44
C GLN A 21 4.07 -12.06 9.13
N GLN A 22 3.22 -12.02 10.15
CA GLN A 22 1.93 -11.35 10.08
C GLN A 22 2.03 -9.94 10.65
N CYS A 23 1.55 -8.96 9.88
CA CYS A 23 1.60 -7.56 10.26
C CYS A 23 0.22 -6.92 10.16
N GLU A 24 -0.20 -6.20 11.19
CA GLU A 24 -1.35 -5.31 11.10
C GLU A 24 -1.02 -4.09 10.23
N VAL A 25 -2.02 -3.60 9.50
CA VAL A 25 -1.87 -2.48 8.56
C VAL A 25 -2.90 -1.40 8.86
N ASP A 26 -2.44 -0.17 9.10
CA ASP A 26 -3.30 1.01 9.22
C ASP A 26 -3.30 1.82 7.92
N ARG A 27 -3.81 3.06 7.92
CA ARG A 27 -3.86 3.90 6.73
C ARG A 27 -2.47 4.22 6.17
N ASP A 28 -1.48 4.39 7.05
CA ASP A 28 -0.15 4.90 6.71
C ASP A 28 0.85 3.78 6.38
N GLY A 29 0.58 2.55 6.80
CA GLY A 29 1.36 1.39 6.40
C GLY A 29 1.30 0.24 7.40
N ILE A 30 2.41 -0.50 7.53
CA ILE A 30 2.58 -1.47 8.61
C ILE A 30 2.43 -0.73 9.95
N ARG A 31 1.51 -1.21 10.78
CA ARG A 31 1.16 -0.56 12.04
C ARG A 31 2.34 -0.59 13.01
N ASP A 32 2.72 0.59 13.48
CA ASP A 32 3.57 0.74 14.66
C ASP A 32 2.68 0.89 15.91
N ARG A 33 3.07 0.25 17.01
CA ARG A 33 2.38 0.35 18.32
C ARG A 33 2.36 1.79 18.84
N GLN A 34 3.32 2.63 18.45
CA GLN A 34 3.43 4.00 18.94
C GLN A 34 2.62 5.01 18.11
N ARG A 35 2.37 4.71 16.83
CA ARG A 35 1.69 5.60 15.89
C ARG A 35 0.77 4.77 15.01
N SER A 36 -0.43 4.51 15.51
CA SER A 36 -1.48 3.85 14.74
C SER A 36 -2.55 4.87 14.35
N THR A 37 -2.88 4.95 13.06
CA THR A 37 -4.04 5.72 12.60
C THR A 37 -5.25 4.79 12.37
N ARG A 38 -6.28 5.24 11.64
CA ARG A 38 -7.42 4.38 11.30
C ARG A 38 -7.00 3.29 10.30
N PRO A 39 -7.70 2.14 10.24
CA PRO A 39 -7.51 1.19 9.13
C PRO A 39 -7.86 1.81 7.76
N PRO A 40 -7.29 1.29 6.66
CA PRO A 40 -7.70 1.69 5.31
C PRO A 40 -9.15 1.24 5.06
N THR A 41 -9.94 2.07 4.39
CA THR A 41 -11.32 1.74 4.04
C THR A 41 -11.36 0.71 2.91
N ARG A 42 -12.51 0.04 2.75
CA ARG A 42 -12.72 -0.92 1.64
C ARG A 42 -12.55 -0.27 0.27
N GLU A 43 -13.03 0.97 0.10
CA GLU A 43 -12.91 1.71 -1.17
C GLU A 43 -11.46 2.15 -1.45
N GLU A 44 -10.70 2.55 -0.43
CA GLU A 44 -9.28 2.84 -0.56
C GLU A 44 -8.51 1.59 -1.06
N VAL A 45 -8.78 0.43 -0.46
CA VAL A 45 -8.17 -0.85 -0.87
C VAL A 45 -8.60 -1.26 -2.28
N LYS A 46 -9.89 -1.12 -2.61
CA LYS A 46 -10.41 -1.45 -3.95
C LYS A 46 -9.78 -0.59 -5.03
N THR A 47 -9.58 0.70 -4.75
CA THR A 47 -8.95 1.63 -5.69
C THR A 47 -7.48 1.27 -5.93
N ALA A 48 -6.74 0.91 -4.88
CA ALA A 48 -5.38 0.41 -5.00
C ALA A 48 -5.31 -0.92 -5.78
N ALA A 49 -6.21 -1.87 -5.46
CA ALA A 49 -6.30 -3.17 -6.12
C ALA A 49 -6.58 -3.03 -7.61
N ARG A 50 -7.44 -2.08 -8.01
CA ARG A 50 -7.71 -1.79 -9.43
C ARG A 50 -6.44 -1.43 -10.19
N TRP A 51 -5.57 -0.59 -9.63
CA TRP A 51 -4.30 -0.24 -10.28
C TRP A 51 -3.36 -1.45 -10.35
N LEU A 52 -3.18 -2.18 -9.24
CA LEU A 52 -2.34 -3.38 -9.21
C LEU A 52 -2.78 -4.41 -10.25
N PHE A 53 -4.08 -4.68 -10.35
CA PHE A 53 -4.64 -5.65 -11.29
C PHE A 53 -4.50 -5.21 -12.76
N ASN A 54 -4.77 -3.93 -13.06
CA ASN A 54 -4.79 -3.45 -14.45
C ASN A 54 -3.41 -3.06 -15.00
N ARG A 55 -2.47 -2.69 -14.13
CA ARG A 55 -1.24 -1.99 -14.54
C ARG A 55 0.04 -2.68 -14.10
N ALA A 56 0.03 -3.33 -12.94
CA ALA A 56 1.24 -3.96 -12.43
C ALA A 56 1.47 -5.32 -13.07
N ILE A 57 2.74 -5.62 -13.36
CA ILE A 57 3.17 -6.95 -13.77
C ILE A 57 3.73 -7.64 -12.53
N ALA A 58 2.98 -8.57 -11.95
CA ALA A 58 3.42 -9.32 -10.77
C ALA A 58 4.64 -10.20 -11.09
N ILE A 59 5.57 -10.27 -10.14
CA ILE A 59 6.76 -11.14 -10.17
C ILE A 59 6.91 -11.83 -8.81
N LYS A 60 7.91 -12.70 -8.64
CA LYS A 60 8.15 -13.41 -7.37
C LYS A 60 8.93 -12.57 -6.35
N THR A 61 9.88 -11.76 -6.81
CA THR A 61 10.79 -11.02 -5.94
C THR A 61 10.26 -9.62 -5.63
N PRO A 62 10.08 -9.23 -4.36
CA PRO A 62 9.69 -7.86 -4.02
C PRO A 62 10.74 -6.81 -4.38
N THR A 63 10.37 -5.84 -5.23
CA THR A 63 11.33 -4.88 -5.82
C THR A 63 10.92 -3.41 -5.78
N ILE A 64 9.63 -3.09 -5.74
CA ILE A 64 9.11 -1.71 -5.70
C ILE A 64 8.51 -1.43 -4.32
N SER A 65 8.79 -0.26 -3.74
CA SER A 65 8.17 0.15 -2.47
C SER A 65 6.66 0.37 -2.63
N SER A 66 5.86 -0.03 -1.64
CA SER A 66 4.43 0.26 -1.55
C SER A 66 4.15 1.76 -1.66
N TYR A 67 5.05 2.60 -1.12
CA TYR A 67 4.98 4.06 -1.21
C TYR A 67 5.18 4.57 -2.64
N THR A 68 6.10 3.95 -3.40
CA THR A 68 6.29 4.31 -4.81
C THR A 68 5.10 3.86 -5.65
N ALA A 69 4.60 2.64 -5.39
CA ALA A 69 3.45 2.09 -6.08
C ALA A 69 2.17 2.89 -5.82
N LYS A 70 1.92 3.34 -4.57
CA LYS A 70 0.73 4.15 -4.26
C LYS A 70 0.73 5.44 -5.08
N HIS A 71 1.86 6.12 -5.26
CA HIS A 71 1.89 7.38 -6.00
C HIS A 71 1.63 7.19 -7.50
N ALA A 72 2.13 6.10 -8.08
CA ALA A 72 1.75 5.73 -9.45
C ALA A 72 0.24 5.45 -9.54
N ALA A 73 -0.30 4.69 -8.58
CA ALA A 73 -1.73 4.40 -8.52
C ALA A 73 -2.59 5.66 -8.32
N GLU A 74 -2.14 6.63 -7.52
CA GLU A 74 -2.82 7.92 -7.30
C GLU A 74 -2.94 8.71 -8.61
N ARG A 75 -1.85 8.80 -9.37
CA ARG A 75 -1.84 9.47 -10.68
C ARG A 75 -2.76 8.77 -11.67
N TYR A 76 -2.74 7.44 -11.72
CA TYR A 76 -3.62 6.67 -12.60
C TYR A 76 -5.10 6.81 -12.22
N CYS A 77 -5.43 6.70 -10.93
CA CYS A 77 -6.81 6.73 -10.43
C CYS A 77 -7.35 8.15 -10.25
N ARG A 78 -6.51 9.20 -10.33
CA ARG A 78 -6.83 10.59 -10.01
C ARG A 78 -7.49 10.74 -8.63
N SER A 79 -7.02 9.96 -7.67
CA SER A 79 -7.56 9.92 -6.31
C SER A 79 -6.45 9.57 -5.33
N TYR A 80 -6.54 10.10 -4.11
CA TYR A 80 -5.59 9.78 -3.04
C TYR A 80 -5.71 8.32 -2.62
N ILE A 81 -4.58 7.63 -2.48
CA ILE A 81 -4.54 6.22 -2.08
C ILE A 81 -3.57 6.09 -0.89
N PRO A 82 -4.08 5.74 0.31
CA PRO A 82 -3.21 5.51 1.45
C PRO A 82 -2.21 4.38 1.20
N ASN A 83 -1.04 4.48 1.82
CA ASN A 83 0.00 3.47 1.67
C ASN A 83 -0.45 2.11 2.20
N GLY A 84 -1.13 2.07 3.35
CA GLY A 84 -1.66 0.82 3.88
C GLY A 84 -2.73 0.20 3.00
N ALA A 85 -3.50 1.00 2.26
CA ALA A 85 -4.45 0.47 1.28
C ALA A 85 -3.73 -0.27 0.14
N MET A 86 -2.57 0.24 -0.31
CA MET A 86 -1.72 -0.43 -1.29
C MET A 86 -1.14 -1.76 -0.76
N ILE A 87 -0.68 -1.78 0.50
CA ILE A 87 -0.15 -2.99 1.14
C ILE A 87 -1.23 -4.08 1.27
N VAL A 88 -2.42 -3.71 1.73
CA VAL A 88 -3.55 -4.64 1.86
C VAL A 88 -4.04 -5.12 0.49
N ALA A 89 -4.05 -4.25 -0.51
CA ALA A 89 -4.44 -4.63 -1.87
C ALA A 89 -3.47 -5.65 -2.49
N ALA A 90 -2.17 -5.47 -2.28
CA ALA A 90 -1.15 -6.42 -2.76
C ALA A 90 -1.34 -7.81 -2.13
N ASP A 91 -1.55 -7.87 -0.82
CA ASP A 91 -1.82 -9.10 -0.07
C ASP A 91 -3.06 -9.84 -0.61
N ARG A 92 -4.19 -9.12 -0.77
CA ARG A 92 -5.44 -9.68 -1.29
C ARG A 92 -5.36 -10.19 -2.73
N LEU A 93 -4.44 -9.66 -3.52
CA LEU A 93 -4.18 -10.11 -4.89
C LEU A 93 -3.11 -11.22 -4.96
N GLY A 94 -2.59 -11.68 -3.82
CA GLY A 94 -1.53 -12.69 -3.77
C GLY A 94 -0.18 -12.19 -4.26
N ILE A 95 0.04 -10.87 -4.30
CA ILE A 95 1.32 -10.27 -4.71
C ILE A 95 2.26 -10.32 -3.50
N CYS A 96 3.36 -11.07 -3.64
CA CYS A 96 4.36 -11.24 -2.59
C CYS A 96 4.91 -9.89 -2.11
N GLN A 97 5.11 -9.77 -0.79
CA GLN A 97 5.65 -8.55 -0.19
C GLN A 97 6.54 -8.82 1.03
N ARG A 98 7.48 -7.92 1.28
CA ARG A 98 8.39 -7.95 2.45
C ARG A 98 8.53 -6.56 3.04
N LEU A 99 8.95 -6.44 4.29
CA LEU A 99 9.32 -5.14 4.86
C LEU A 99 10.39 -4.44 4.01
N ALA A 100 10.27 -3.13 3.82
CA ALA A 100 11.25 -2.37 3.05
C ALA A 100 12.62 -2.30 3.77
N HIS A 101 12.58 -2.19 5.10
CA HIS A 101 13.69 -2.28 6.07
C HIS A 101 13.10 -2.57 7.46
N TRP A 102 13.95 -2.85 8.45
CA TRP A 102 13.54 -3.07 9.84
C TRP A 102 12.74 -1.87 10.37
N ASN A 103 11.60 -2.12 11.01
CA ASN A 103 10.65 -1.09 11.51
C ASN A 103 10.07 -0.14 10.44
N SER A 104 10.10 -0.51 9.15
CA SER A 104 9.48 0.33 8.12
C SER A 104 7.95 0.24 8.14
N LEU A 105 7.28 1.38 7.95
CA LEU A 105 5.86 1.43 7.61
C LEU A 105 5.59 0.88 6.19
N ASN A 106 6.63 0.80 5.35
CA ASN A 106 6.49 0.43 3.95
C ASN A 106 6.88 -1.02 3.70
N THR A 107 6.20 -1.66 2.75
CA THR A 107 6.65 -2.93 2.17
C THR A 107 7.32 -2.70 0.84
N LYS A 108 8.13 -3.65 0.40
CA LYS A 108 8.40 -3.86 -1.03
C LYS A 108 7.37 -4.86 -1.54
N ILE A 109 6.76 -4.57 -2.67
CA ILE A 109 5.81 -5.43 -3.39
C ILE A 109 6.48 -6.04 -4.63
N ALA A 110 6.09 -7.26 -4.96
CA ALA A 110 6.66 -8.04 -6.06
C ALA A 110 6.01 -7.69 -7.41
N ILE A 111 6.36 -6.52 -7.93
CA ILE A 111 6.00 -6.05 -9.27
C ILE A 111 7.25 -5.80 -10.11
N SER A 112 7.19 -5.98 -11.43
CA SER A 112 8.33 -5.79 -12.34
C SER A 112 8.80 -4.34 -12.36
N ARG A 113 10.08 -4.08 -12.01
CA ARG A 113 10.68 -2.73 -12.14
C ARG A 113 10.66 -2.22 -13.58
N ARG A 114 10.95 -3.08 -14.55
CA ARG A 114 10.95 -2.72 -15.97
C ARG A 114 9.54 -2.37 -16.43
N GLY A 115 8.56 -3.23 -16.11
CA GLY A 115 7.16 -2.96 -16.41
C GLY A 115 6.67 -1.68 -15.76
N PHE A 116 6.98 -1.48 -14.48
CA PHE A 116 6.65 -0.28 -13.73
C PHE A 116 7.18 0.99 -14.41
N ARG A 117 8.47 1.04 -14.78
CA ARG A 117 9.10 2.22 -15.42
C ARG A 117 8.52 2.58 -16.79
N LEU A 118 7.88 1.64 -17.47
CA LEU A 118 7.23 1.87 -18.75
C LEU A 118 5.81 2.44 -18.60
N LEU A 119 5.26 2.49 -17.38
CA LEU A 119 3.96 3.08 -17.12
C LEU A 119 4.07 4.61 -17.14
N PRO A 120 3.18 5.33 -17.87
CA PRO A 120 3.15 6.80 -17.86
C PRO A 120 2.98 7.39 -16.46
N GLU A 121 2.23 6.71 -15.57
CA GLU A 121 2.04 7.17 -14.20
C GLU A 121 3.28 6.99 -13.29
N SER A 122 4.31 6.28 -13.76
CA SER A 122 5.53 6.00 -12.99
C SER A 122 6.57 7.10 -13.07
N THR A 123 6.56 7.91 -14.13
CA THR A 123 7.45 9.07 -14.27
C THR A 123 7.00 10.14 -13.29
N MET A 124 7.90 10.56 -12.40
CA MET A 124 7.72 11.86 -11.76
C MET A 124 7.99 12.89 -12.85
N HIS A 125 6.96 13.43 -13.51
CA HIS A 125 7.19 14.62 -14.32
C HIS A 125 7.61 15.75 -13.37
N HIS A 126 8.93 15.98 -13.31
CA HIS A 126 9.57 17.22 -12.90
C HIS A 126 9.49 18.25 -14.06
N GLU A 127 8.45 18.21 -14.86
CA GLU A 127 8.26 19.09 -16.02
C GLU A 127 7.02 19.94 -15.76
N GLU A 128 7.13 20.90 -14.86
CA GLU A 128 6.25 22.07 -14.76
C GLU A 128 6.78 23.06 -13.69
N CYS A 129 8.02 23.55 -13.85
CA CYS A 129 8.48 24.80 -13.23
C CYS A 129 9.72 25.34 -13.96
N SER A 130 9.61 25.51 -15.27
CA SER A 130 10.50 26.34 -16.08
C SER A 130 9.66 26.89 -17.23
N ARG A 131 8.88 27.93 -16.92
CA ARG A 131 8.38 28.91 -17.89
C ARG A 131 8.77 30.28 -17.37
#